data_AF-A0A918TES4-F1
#
_entry.id   AF-A0A918TES4-F1
#
_cell.length_a   1.000
_cell.length_b   1.000
_cell.length_c   1.000
_cell.angle_alpha   90.00
_cell.angle_beta   90.00
_cell.angle_gamma   90.00
#
_symmetry.space_group_name_H-M   'P 1'
#
loop_
_entity.id
_entity.type
_entity.pdbx_description
1 polymer ?
#
loop_
_entity_poly.entity_id
_entity_poly.type
_entity_poly.pdbx_seq_one_letter_code
_entity_poly.pdbx_strand_id
1 'polypeptide(L)'
;MRKCLERFAPYGHRATWRHLCARAGLAPDDRSPDPALLIAALAELEEAREVWLAYEAEFAGRRRREKHDGIRQPSAVDDWHRNTWGGCDIVPCASPEVTPAAPLADVLRRMIKAMESAPGDACPVCAQERIEWRTDLERYPLQGPVCTDCGIVVPVPVLTPAALSAARRYTFAERYAAV
;
A
#
# COMPACT_ATOMS: atom_id res chain seq x y z
N MET A 1 15.78 -11.88 7.73
CA MET A 1 14.54 -11.43 7.07
C MET A 1 13.36 -11.23 8.03
N ARG A 2 12.89 -12.26 8.77
CA ARG A 2 11.71 -12.15 9.68
C ARG A 2 11.68 -10.86 10.53
N LYS A 3 12.75 -10.60 11.29
CA LYS A 3 12.86 -9.38 12.14
C LYS A 3 12.78 -8.07 11.36
N CYS A 4 13.21 -8.03 10.10
CA CYS A 4 13.10 -6.84 9.26
C CYS A 4 11.64 -6.58 8.87
N LEU A 5 10.90 -7.64 8.52
CA LEU A 5 9.48 -7.55 8.17
C LEU A 5 8.57 -7.27 9.37
N GLU A 6 8.98 -7.65 10.58
CA GLU A 6 8.31 -7.21 11.82
C GLU A 6 8.41 -5.69 12.02
N ARG A 7 9.42 -5.04 11.43
CA ARG A 7 9.65 -3.60 11.56
C ARG A 7 9.13 -2.78 10.38
N PHE A 8 9.14 -3.33 9.18
CA PHE A 8 8.73 -2.64 7.96
C PHE A 8 8.12 -3.63 6.96
N ALA A 9 6.79 -3.57 6.80
CA ALA A 9 6.04 -4.42 5.89
C ALA A 9 4.94 -3.62 5.19
N PRO A 10 5.26 -2.88 4.11
CA PRO A 10 4.33 -1.92 3.52
C PRO A 10 3.06 -2.54 2.93
N TYR A 11 3.13 -3.78 2.44
CA TYR A 11 1.97 -4.51 1.91
C TYR A 11 1.24 -5.34 2.97
N GLY A 12 1.73 -5.34 4.21
CA GLY A 12 1.45 -6.35 5.22
C GLY A 12 2.47 -7.49 5.17
N HIS A 13 2.65 -8.20 6.29
CA HIS A 13 3.78 -9.11 6.48
C HIS A 13 3.88 -10.21 5.40
N ARG A 14 2.77 -10.93 5.14
CA ARG A 14 2.75 -12.05 4.18
C ARG A 14 2.94 -11.57 2.74
N ALA A 15 2.25 -10.49 2.36
CA ALA A 15 2.34 -9.92 1.02
C ALA A 15 3.72 -9.32 0.74
N THR A 16 4.31 -8.61 1.72
CA THR A 16 5.67 -8.07 1.58
C THR A 16 6.69 -9.19 1.42
N TRP A 17 6.59 -10.27 2.22
CA TRP A 17 7.49 -11.43 2.06
C TRP A 17 7.37 -12.05 0.67
N ARG A 18 6.13 -12.31 0.20
CA ARG A 18 5.89 -12.91 -1.11
C ARG A 18 6.38 -12.04 -2.26
N HIS A 19 6.16 -10.72 -2.19
CA HIS A 19 6.69 -9.75 -3.15
C HIS A 19 8.21 -9.84 -3.26
N LEU A 20 8.91 -9.77 -2.11
CA LEU A 20 10.37 -9.85 -2.06
C LEU A 20 10.87 -11.20 -2.58
N CYS A 21 10.19 -12.29 -2.24
CA CYS A 21 10.52 -13.61 -2.77
C CYS A 21 10.41 -13.66 -4.29
N ALA A 22 9.29 -13.19 -4.84
CA ALA A 22 9.07 -13.19 -6.28
C ALA A 22 10.14 -12.37 -7.02
N ARG A 23 10.52 -11.21 -6.48
CA ARG A 23 11.51 -10.32 -7.10
C ARG A 23 12.95 -10.80 -6.97
N ALA A 24 13.29 -11.43 -5.85
CA ALA A 24 14.61 -12.00 -5.62
C ALA A 24 14.75 -13.45 -6.14
N GLY A 25 13.69 -14.05 -6.67
CA GLY A 25 13.70 -15.45 -7.13
C GLY A 25 13.80 -16.48 -5.99
N LEU A 26 13.32 -16.14 -4.79
CA LEU A 26 13.28 -17.04 -3.64
C LEU A 26 11.97 -17.85 -3.62
N ALA A 27 12.05 -19.12 -3.23
CA ALA A 27 10.86 -19.86 -2.82
C ALA A 27 10.43 -19.44 -1.40
N PRO A 28 9.17 -18.99 -1.17
CA PRO A 28 8.74 -18.47 0.12
C PRO A 28 8.86 -19.42 1.31
N ASP A 29 8.80 -20.73 1.05
CA ASP A 29 8.86 -21.80 2.06
C ASP A 29 10.25 -22.46 2.17
N ASP A 30 11.25 -21.95 1.44
CA ASP A 30 12.63 -22.43 1.53
C ASP A 30 13.22 -22.11 2.91
N ARG A 31 13.76 -23.14 3.56
CA ARG A 31 14.37 -23.05 4.89
C ARG A 31 15.87 -22.78 4.84
N SER A 32 16.51 -22.92 3.67
CA SER A 32 17.94 -22.67 3.46
C SER A 32 18.18 -21.90 2.15
N PRO A 33 17.58 -20.71 1.98
CA PRO A 33 17.74 -19.90 0.78
C PRO A 33 19.20 -19.46 0.58
N ASP A 34 19.57 -19.25 -0.69
CA ASP A 34 20.84 -18.63 -1.05
C ASP A 34 20.99 -17.26 -0.34
N PRO A 35 22.04 -17.06 0.48
CA PRO A 35 22.31 -15.81 1.15
C PRO A 35 22.36 -14.60 0.19
N ALA A 36 22.83 -14.77 -1.05
CA ALA A 36 22.89 -13.68 -2.02
C ALA A 36 21.49 -13.17 -2.41
N LEU A 37 20.54 -14.09 -2.60
CA LEU A 37 19.14 -13.73 -2.91
C LEU A 37 18.45 -13.08 -1.71
N LEU A 38 18.76 -13.51 -0.48
CA LEU A 38 18.28 -12.84 0.72
C LEU A 38 18.81 -11.40 0.85
N ILE A 39 20.07 -11.17 0.50
CA ILE A 39 20.66 -9.82 0.49
C ILE A 39 19.98 -8.95 -0.57
N ALA A 40 19.69 -9.49 -1.76
CA ALA A 40 18.96 -8.77 -2.80
C ALA A 40 17.55 -8.37 -2.34
N ALA A 41 16.81 -9.29 -1.71
CA ALA A 41 15.51 -9.01 -1.10
C ALA A 41 15.61 -7.94 0.02
N LEU A 42 16.65 -8.01 0.85
CA LEU A 42 16.87 -7.02 1.92
C LEU A 42 17.19 -5.64 1.34
N ALA A 43 18.00 -5.57 0.28
CA ALA A 43 18.36 -4.32 -0.37
C ALA A 43 17.13 -3.58 -0.91
N GLU A 44 16.20 -4.29 -1.55
CA GLU A 44 14.93 -3.69 -1.98
C GLU A 44 14.07 -3.20 -0.81
N LEU A 45 14.02 -3.97 0.28
CA LEU A 45 13.26 -3.58 1.48
C LEU A 45 13.85 -2.31 2.12
N GLU A 46 15.18 -2.22 2.23
CA GLU A 46 15.84 -1.04 2.78
C GLU A 46 15.71 0.19 1.85
N GLU A 47 15.79 0.03 0.52
CA GLU A 47 15.54 1.15 -0.41
C GLU A 47 14.12 1.72 -0.21
N ALA A 48 13.12 0.83 -0.10
CA ALA A 48 11.76 1.26 0.19
C ALA A 48 11.63 1.94 1.57
N ARG A 49 12.38 1.45 2.55
CA ARG A 49 12.41 2.03 3.89
C ARG A 49 13.02 3.43 3.89
N GLU A 50 14.06 3.68 3.12
CA GLU A 50 14.64 5.02 2.94
C GLU A 50 13.61 6.00 2.38
N VAL A 51 12.83 5.59 1.37
CA VAL A 51 11.72 6.40 0.84
C VAL A 51 10.71 6.74 1.93
N TRP A 52 10.30 5.77 2.74
CA TRP A 52 9.35 6.01 3.83
C TRP A 52 9.90 6.95 4.90
N LEU A 53 11.14 6.74 5.34
CA LEU A 53 11.79 7.58 6.36
C LEU A 53 11.97 9.03 5.89
N ALA A 54 12.29 9.24 4.61
CA ALA A 54 12.35 10.56 4.01
C ALA A 54 10.99 11.26 4.09
N TYR A 55 9.92 10.57 3.68
CA TYR A 55 8.55 11.06 3.82
C TYR A 55 8.18 11.38 5.27
N GLU A 56 8.52 10.51 6.24
CA GLU A 56 8.24 10.76 7.66
C GLU A 56 8.93 12.05 8.17
N ALA A 57 10.16 12.29 7.74
CA ALA A 57 10.90 13.50 8.10
C ALA A 57 10.24 14.77 7.53
N GLU A 58 9.81 14.72 6.27
CA GLU A 58 9.10 15.81 5.59
C GLU A 58 7.74 16.08 6.23
N PHE A 59 6.97 15.01 6.50
CA PHE A 59 5.68 15.07 7.19
C PHE A 59 5.82 15.75 8.56
N ALA A 60 6.80 15.30 9.36
CA ALA A 60 7.05 15.88 10.67
C ALA A 60 7.46 17.37 10.57
N GLY A 61 8.26 17.73 9.56
CA GLY A 61 8.62 19.11 9.26
C GLY A 61 7.41 19.99 8.91
N ARG A 62 6.55 19.52 8.01
CA ARG A 62 5.30 20.19 7.62
C ARG A 62 4.38 20.38 8.82
N ARG A 63 4.11 19.32 9.59
CA ARG A 63 3.23 19.39 10.77
C ARG A 63 3.77 20.33 11.86
N ARG A 64 5.09 20.45 12.02
CA ARG A 64 5.68 21.44 12.95
C ARG A 64 5.36 22.88 12.51
N ARG A 65 5.51 23.20 11.22
CA ARG A 65 5.18 24.52 10.67
C ARG A 65 3.69 24.83 10.81
N GLU A 66 2.82 23.93 10.36
CA GLU A 66 1.36 24.10 10.49
C GLU A 66 0.92 24.31 11.94
N LYS A 67 1.48 23.56 12.89
CA LYS A 67 1.18 23.74 14.33
C LYS A 67 1.65 25.10 14.85
N HIS A 68 2.80 25.58 14.38
CA HIS A 68 3.32 26.92 14.69
C HIS A 68 2.38 28.00 14.14
N ASP A 69 1.87 27.81 12.92
CA ASP A 69 0.96 28.74 12.24
C ASP A 69 -0.51 28.59 12.71
N GLY A 70 -0.76 27.82 13.77
CA GLY A 70 -2.08 27.65 14.37
C GLY A 70 -3.00 26.63 13.67
N ILE A 71 -2.54 25.96 12.61
CA ILE A 71 -3.31 24.95 11.86
C ILE A 71 -3.27 23.61 12.60
N ARG A 72 -4.41 23.23 13.19
CA ARG A 72 -4.55 22.01 14.03
C ARG A 72 -5.43 20.92 13.43
N GLN A 73 -6.26 21.25 12.44
CA GLN A 73 -7.15 20.28 11.79
C GLN A 73 -6.33 19.32 10.91
N PRO A 74 -6.43 17.98 11.12
CA PRO A 74 -5.80 17.00 10.25
C PRO A 74 -6.41 16.99 8.85
N SER A 75 -5.56 16.85 7.83
CA SER A 75 -5.93 16.57 6.45
C SER A 75 -6.11 15.07 6.20
N ALA A 76 -6.66 14.68 5.04
CA ALA A 76 -6.76 13.27 4.63
C ALA A 76 -5.39 12.57 4.55
N VAL A 77 -4.33 13.31 4.17
CA VAL A 77 -2.94 12.81 4.19
C VAL A 77 -2.47 12.53 5.61
N ASP A 78 -2.86 13.38 6.57
CA ASP A 78 -2.52 13.19 7.99
C ASP A 78 -3.27 12.00 8.59
N ASP A 79 -4.52 11.78 8.16
CA ASP A 79 -5.31 10.61 8.54
C ASP A 79 -4.71 9.32 7.98
N TRP A 80 -4.28 9.33 6.72
CA TRP A 80 -3.55 8.21 6.13
C TRP A 80 -2.25 7.94 6.88
N HIS A 81 -1.39 8.95 7.07
CA HIS A 81 -0.12 8.79 7.80
C HIS A 81 -0.33 8.25 9.23
N ARG A 82 -1.38 8.72 9.94
CA ARG A 82 -1.73 8.21 11.27
C ARG A 82 -2.04 6.71 11.26
N ASN A 83 -2.64 6.21 10.19
CA ASN A 83 -3.04 4.81 10.07
C ASN A 83 -1.92 3.90 9.56
N THR A 84 -0.77 4.43 9.15
CA THR A 84 0.38 3.69 8.60
C THR A 84 1.59 3.69 9.52
N TRP A 85 1.38 3.84 10.83
CA TRP A 85 2.45 4.09 11.80
C TRP A 85 3.50 2.97 11.82
N GLY A 86 4.79 3.35 11.72
CA GLY A 86 5.91 2.41 11.68
C GLY A 86 6.22 1.83 10.30
N GLY A 87 5.51 2.27 9.25
CA GLY A 87 5.74 1.82 7.88
C GLY A 87 5.21 0.42 7.57
N CYS A 88 4.37 -0.10 8.45
CA CYS A 88 3.56 -1.28 8.17
C CYS A 88 2.25 -0.84 7.51
N ASP A 89 1.78 -1.65 6.55
CA ASP A 89 0.47 -1.46 5.94
C ASP A 89 0.25 -0.07 5.29
N ILE A 90 1.33 0.50 4.73
CA ILE A 90 1.29 1.76 3.98
C ILE A 90 0.42 1.61 2.72
N VAL A 91 0.55 0.46 2.06
CA VAL A 91 -0.03 0.12 0.74
C VAL A 91 -0.54 -1.33 0.78
N PRO A 92 -1.44 -1.67 1.73
CA PRO A 92 -1.69 -3.06 2.06
C PRO A 92 -2.29 -3.82 0.88
N CYS A 93 -1.88 -5.08 0.69
CA CYS A 93 -2.48 -5.95 -0.31
C CYS A 93 -3.65 -6.72 0.30
N ALA A 94 -4.75 -6.84 -0.45
CA ALA A 94 -5.95 -7.56 -0.04
C ALA A 94 -5.71 -9.07 0.07
N SER A 95 -4.80 -9.61 -0.76
CA SER A 95 -4.34 -10.99 -0.71
C SER A 95 -2.82 -11.02 -0.89
N PRO A 96 -2.09 -11.90 -0.18
CA PRO A 96 -0.66 -12.04 -0.37
C PRO A 96 -0.29 -12.71 -1.71
N GLU A 97 -1.27 -13.29 -2.42
CA GLU A 97 -1.09 -13.91 -3.75
C GLU A 97 -0.99 -12.89 -4.88
N VAL A 98 -1.54 -11.69 -4.69
CA VAL A 98 -1.57 -10.62 -5.70
C VAL A 98 -0.86 -9.40 -5.13
N THR A 99 0.31 -9.10 -5.68
CA THR A 99 1.14 -7.96 -5.27
C THR A 99 1.59 -7.15 -6.49
N PRO A 100 1.91 -5.86 -6.33
CA PRO A 100 2.42 -5.06 -7.43
C PRO A 100 3.73 -5.62 -8.00
N ALA A 101 3.88 -5.63 -9.33
CA ALA A 101 5.12 -6.07 -9.99
C ALA A 101 6.28 -5.05 -9.86
N ALA A 102 5.95 -3.77 -9.62
CA ALA A 102 6.94 -2.69 -9.52
C ALA A 102 7.78 -2.83 -8.22
N PRO A 103 9.04 -2.33 -8.22
CA PRO A 103 9.86 -2.30 -7.01
C PRO A 103 9.14 -1.62 -5.84
N LEU A 104 9.37 -2.12 -4.63
CA LEU A 104 8.67 -1.63 -3.43
C LEU A 104 8.87 -0.11 -3.23
N ALA A 105 10.08 0.40 -3.45
CA ALA A 105 10.39 1.83 -3.37
C ALA A 105 9.56 2.66 -4.36
N ASP A 106 9.38 2.19 -5.59
CA ASP A 106 8.58 2.89 -6.60
C ASP A 106 7.09 2.90 -6.24
N VAL A 107 6.58 1.81 -5.67
CA VAL A 107 5.20 1.74 -5.21
C VAL A 107 4.95 2.74 -4.09
N LEU A 108 5.89 2.88 -3.15
CA LEU A 108 5.79 3.88 -2.09
C LEU A 108 5.85 5.30 -2.63
N ARG A 109 6.80 5.61 -3.53
CA ARG A 109 6.88 6.94 -4.17
C ARG A 109 5.57 7.30 -4.88
N ARG A 110 4.98 6.35 -5.61
CA ARG A 110 3.69 6.54 -6.30
C ARG A 110 2.54 6.78 -5.33
N MET A 111 2.47 6.01 -4.24
CA MET A 111 1.42 6.19 -3.25
C MET A 111 1.54 7.50 -2.49
N ILE A 112 2.75 7.87 -2.03
CA ILE A 112 3.00 9.15 -1.36
C ILE A 112 2.58 10.30 -2.29
N LYS A 113 3.04 10.29 -3.54
CA LYS A 113 2.66 11.29 -4.54
C LYS A 113 1.15 11.37 -4.74
N ALA A 114 0.47 10.22 -4.83
CA ALA A 114 -0.98 10.18 -5.03
C ALA A 114 -1.74 10.75 -3.83
N MET A 115 -1.32 10.45 -2.61
CA MET A 115 -1.90 11.01 -1.39
C MET A 115 -1.75 12.53 -1.33
N GLU A 116 -0.64 13.07 -1.84
CA GLU A 116 -0.35 14.51 -1.90
C GLU A 116 -0.97 15.24 -3.11
N SER A 117 -1.55 14.49 -4.04
CA SER A 117 -2.12 15.01 -5.28
C SER A 117 -3.65 15.07 -5.23
N ALA A 118 -4.26 15.66 -6.27
CA ALA A 118 -5.69 15.55 -6.48
C ALA A 118 -6.11 14.09 -6.72
N PRO A 119 -7.30 13.67 -6.27
CA PRO A 119 -7.81 12.32 -6.51
C PRO A 119 -7.93 12.00 -8.01
N GLY A 120 -7.73 10.73 -8.37
CA GLY A 120 -7.81 10.23 -9.75
C GLY A 120 -8.79 9.07 -9.91
N ASP A 121 -8.99 8.63 -11.15
CA ASP A 121 -9.95 7.56 -11.46
C ASP A 121 -9.33 6.15 -11.48
N ALA A 122 -8.00 6.07 -11.42
CA ALA A 122 -7.23 4.83 -11.57
C ALA A 122 -6.38 4.51 -10.33
N CYS A 123 -5.92 3.26 -10.25
CA CYS A 123 -5.01 2.81 -9.21
C CYS A 123 -3.70 3.61 -9.26
N PRO A 124 -3.24 4.23 -8.16
CA PRO A 124 -2.01 5.04 -8.17
C PRO A 124 -0.75 4.22 -8.42
N VAL A 125 -0.80 2.89 -8.26
CA VAL A 125 0.37 2.01 -8.35
C VAL A 125 0.52 1.44 -9.76
N CYS A 126 -0.53 0.86 -10.35
CA CYS A 126 -0.47 0.23 -11.66
C CYS A 126 -1.23 0.99 -12.77
N ALA A 127 -1.85 2.13 -12.44
CA ALA A 127 -2.64 2.96 -13.36
C ALA A 127 -3.86 2.27 -13.99
N GLN A 128 -4.26 1.10 -13.51
CA GLN A 128 -5.46 0.41 -13.98
C GLN A 128 -6.72 0.95 -13.32
N GLU A 129 -7.83 0.97 -14.06
CA GLU A 129 -9.16 1.43 -13.57
C GLU A 129 -10.00 0.29 -12.98
N ARG A 130 -9.50 -0.95 -13.03
CA ARG A 130 -10.18 -2.13 -12.46
C ARG A 130 -10.05 -2.13 -10.95
N ILE A 131 -10.95 -1.39 -10.31
CA ILE A 131 -11.04 -1.24 -8.86
C ILE A 131 -12.41 -1.75 -8.42
N GLU A 132 -12.42 -2.67 -7.47
CA GLU A 132 -13.63 -3.27 -6.92
C GLU A 132 -13.74 -2.98 -5.43
N TRP A 133 -14.95 -2.65 -4.97
CA TRP A 133 -15.18 -2.52 -3.53
C TRP A 133 -15.35 -3.90 -2.91
N ARG A 134 -14.42 -4.29 -2.03
CA ARG A 134 -14.46 -5.56 -1.31
C ARG A 134 -14.94 -5.36 0.12
N THR A 135 -15.64 -6.37 0.65
CA THR A 135 -16.19 -6.37 2.02
C THR A 135 -15.67 -7.53 2.86
N ASP A 136 -14.73 -8.29 2.33
CA ASP A 136 -14.14 -9.51 2.88
C ASP A 136 -12.64 -9.34 3.16
N LEU A 137 -12.20 -8.12 3.46
CA LEU A 137 -10.78 -7.88 3.74
C LEU A 137 -10.41 -8.45 5.10
N GLU A 138 -9.34 -9.24 5.14
CA GLU A 138 -8.83 -9.88 6.36
C GLU A 138 -8.17 -8.90 7.34
N ARG A 139 -8.03 -7.62 6.97
CA ARG A 139 -7.27 -6.60 7.71
C ARG A 139 -7.94 -5.23 7.59
N TYR A 140 -7.71 -4.36 8.57
CA TYR A 140 -8.31 -3.02 8.57
C TYR A 140 -7.77 -2.15 7.41
N PRO A 141 -8.63 -1.37 6.72
CA PRO A 141 -10.09 -1.38 6.86
C PRO A 141 -10.69 -2.69 6.34
N LEU A 142 -11.69 -3.26 7.04
CA LEU A 142 -12.31 -4.55 6.70
C LEU A 142 -13.07 -4.56 5.36
N GLN A 143 -13.19 -3.38 4.76
CA GLN A 143 -13.80 -3.16 3.45
C GLN A 143 -13.15 -1.94 2.80
N GLY A 144 -13.08 -1.94 1.46
CA GLY A 144 -12.49 -0.85 0.73
C GLY A 144 -12.29 -1.15 -0.76
N PRO A 145 -11.87 -0.15 -1.54
CA PRO A 145 -11.57 -0.34 -2.94
C PRO A 145 -10.25 -1.11 -3.10
N VAL A 146 -10.27 -2.19 -3.86
CA VAL A 146 -9.12 -3.05 -4.17
C VAL A 146 -8.87 -2.99 -5.66
N CYS A 147 -7.62 -2.74 -6.05
CA CYS A 147 -7.23 -2.90 -7.45
C CYS A 147 -7.11 -4.39 -7.77
N THR A 148 -7.88 -4.89 -8.73
CA THR A 148 -7.88 -6.32 -9.08
C THR A 148 -6.63 -6.75 -9.85
N ASP A 149 -5.85 -5.80 -10.36
CA ASP A 149 -4.60 -6.05 -11.09
C ASP A 149 -3.37 -6.19 -10.19
N CYS A 150 -3.22 -5.30 -9.21
CA CYS A 150 -2.03 -5.28 -8.34
C CYS A 150 -2.33 -5.61 -6.88
N GLY A 151 -3.59 -5.87 -6.54
CA GLY A 151 -4.01 -6.39 -5.24
C GLY A 151 -4.03 -5.37 -4.10
N ILE A 152 -3.58 -4.13 -4.30
CA ILE A 152 -3.57 -3.13 -3.23
C ILE A 152 -4.99 -2.71 -2.83
N VAL A 153 -5.19 -2.48 -1.54
CA VAL A 153 -6.33 -1.72 -1.02
C VAL A 153 -6.01 -0.25 -1.24
N VAL A 154 -6.67 0.36 -2.20
CA VAL A 154 -6.45 1.75 -2.60
C VAL A 154 -7.00 2.67 -1.50
N PRO A 155 -6.25 3.67 -1.02
CA PRO A 155 -6.80 4.65 -0.09
C PRO A 155 -7.99 5.39 -0.72
N VAL A 156 -9.13 5.46 -0.02
CA VAL A 156 -10.31 6.18 -0.50
C VAL A 156 -10.00 7.63 -0.92
N PRO A 157 -9.15 8.40 -0.20
CA PRO A 157 -8.85 9.78 -0.59
C PRO A 157 -8.14 9.95 -1.92
N VAL A 158 -7.48 8.92 -2.48
CA VAL A 158 -6.81 9.04 -3.79
C VAL A 158 -7.75 8.81 -4.96
N LEU A 159 -8.99 8.41 -4.71
CA LEU A 159 -9.98 8.11 -5.74
C LEU A 159 -11.05 9.20 -5.85
N THR A 160 -11.47 9.53 -7.07
CA THR A 160 -12.61 10.41 -7.27
C THR A 160 -13.91 9.77 -6.77
N PRO A 161 -14.95 10.57 -6.46
CA PRO A 161 -16.27 10.06 -6.15
C PRO A 161 -16.87 9.17 -7.26
N ALA A 162 -16.54 9.44 -8.53
CA ALA A 162 -17.00 8.66 -9.67
C ALA A 162 -16.37 7.26 -9.69
N ALA A 163 -15.05 7.18 -9.49
CA ALA A 163 -14.32 5.92 -9.39
C ALA A 163 -14.76 5.08 -8.19
N LEU A 164 -14.97 5.71 -7.02
CA LEU A 164 -15.52 5.02 -5.84
C LEU A 164 -16.92 4.47 -6.09
N SER A 165 -17.76 5.24 -6.79
CA SER A 165 -19.11 4.80 -7.16
C SER A 165 -19.06 3.63 -8.15
N ALA A 166 -18.13 3.66 -9.12
CA ALA A 166 -17.89 2.56 -10.05
C ALA A 166 -17.44 1.29 -9.33
N ALA A 167 -16.47 1.40 -8.43
CA ALA A 167 -15.96 0.26 -7.65
C ALA A 167 -17.05 -0.43 -6.83
N ARG A 168 -18.00 0.33 -6.27
CA ARG A 168 -19.14 -0.22 -5.53
C ARG A 168 -20.17 -0.92 -6.40
N ARG A 169 -20.33 -0.52 -7.66
CA ARG A 169 -21.27 -1.18 -8.59
C ARG A 169 -20.86 -2.61 -8.91
N TYR A 170 -19.56 -2.88 -9.03
CA TYR A 170 -19.05 -4.24 -9.25
C TYR A 170 -19.48 -5.21 -8.12
N THR A 171 -19.42 -4.76 -6.87
CA THR A 171 -19.89 -5.54 -5.71
C THR A 171 -21.36 -5.93 -5.80
N PHE A 172 -22.21 -5.03 -6.32
CA PHE A 172 -23.63 -5.31 -6.48
C PHE A 172 -23.91 -6.26 -7.65
N ALA A 173 -23.22 -6.09 -8.78
CA ALA A 173 -23.40 -6.95 -9.95
C ALA A 173 -23.12 -8.43 -9.63
N GLU A 174 -22.04 -8.72 -8.88
CA GLU A 174 -21.69 -10.08 -8.46
C GLU A 174 -22.75 -10.68 -7.52
N ARG A 175 -23.32 -9.87 -6.61
CA ARG A 175 -24.39 -10.29 -5.69
C ARG A 175 -25.70 -10.63 -6.39
N TYR A 176 -26.04 -9.94 -7.48
CA TYR A 176 -27.26 -10.21 -8.24
C TYR A 176 -27.10 -11.33 -9.29
N ALA A 177 -25.87 -11.67 -9.68
CA ALA A 177 -25.60 -12.80 -10.58
C ALA A 177 -25.63 -14.18 -9.87
N ALA A 178 -25.62 -14.19 -8.53
CA ALA A 178 -25.65 -15.40 -7.70
C ALA A 178 -27.07 -15.80 -7.23
N VAL A 179 -28.12 -15.22 -7.82
CA VAL A 179 -29.55 -15.50 -7.55
C VAL A 179 -30.20 -16.04 -8.82
#